data_AF-A0ABD1I353-F1
#
_entry.id   AF-A0ABD1I353-F1
#
_cell.length_a   1.000
_cell.length_b   1.000
_cell.length_c   1.000
_cell.angle_alpha   90.00
_cell.angle_beta   90.00
_cell.angle_gamma   90.00
#
_symmetry.space_group_name_H-M   'P 1'
#
loop_
_entity.id
_entity.type
_entity.pdbx_description
1 polymer ?
#
loop_
_entity_poly.entity_id
_entity_poly.type
_entity_poly.pdbx_seq_one_letter_code
_entity_poly.pdbx_strand_id
1 'polypeptide(L)'
;MASMQSAITCDDNIALTESEWHSMKKRIGELVEKANPFNFESVAGRILSDNILFIGRGLFCQAVIKTQSESPESPDVYAALVAVINSELPQVGHLLVKRAALQFNTAHNRGDKKQMLTTSSFLAQLVNQRVAHEILALDVLLLLSVNPSPDNVEVAVGFCTQCGSLLLDVAPHKLKEILAEFSSLLRKGELEKRARFLIARLLAAYKLKFRDSVRVFKAVDDEVQVTHYVSLLQDIDSENSLDIFHTNSDADDEVTSKPSSC
;
A
#
# COMPACT_ATOMS: atom_id res chain seq x y z
N MET A 1 24.70 26.80 7.43
CA MET A 1 25.22 26.43 6.10
C MET A 1 24.02 26.01 5.28
N ALA A 2 23.84 26.62 4.11
CA ALA A 2 22.67 26.42 3.26
C ALA A 2 22.65 24.99 2.71
N SER A 3 21.59 24.23 2.99
CA SER A 3 21.34 22.95 2.33
C SER A 3 20.68 23.25 0.99
N MET A 4 21.33 22.86 -0.09
CA MET A 4 20.76 22.89 -1.43
C MET A 4 19.65 21.85 -1.49
N GLN A 5 18.41 22.27 -1.24
CA GLN A 5 17.24 21.60 -1.81
C GLN A 5 17.24 21.94 -3.31
N SER A 6 17.91 21.10 -4.10
CA SER A 6 17.55 20.99 -5.51
C SER A 6 16.17 20.37 -5.54
N ALA A 7 15.14 21.22 -5.60
CA ALA A 7 13.84 20.77 -6.08
C ALA A 7 14.09 20.08 -7.43
N ILE A 8 13.83 18.79 -7.51
CA ILE A 8 13.68 18.12 -8.79
C ILE A 8 12.43 18.74 -9.40
N THR A 9 12.59 19.86 -10.09
CA THR A 9 11.56 20.40 -10.96
C THR A 9 11.42 19.38 -12.09
N CYS A 10 10.45 18.49 -11.94
CA CYS A 10 10.03 17.62 -13.04
C CYS A 10 9.51 18.57 -14.12
N ASP A 11 10.25 18.73 -15.20
CA ASP A 11 9.74 19.43 -16.38
C ASP A 11 8.54 18.63 -16.90
N ASP A 12 7.34 19.20 -16.76
CA ASP A 12 6.09 18.58 -17.21
C ASP A 12 6.02 18.40 -18.75
N ASN A 13 7.05 18.85 -19.48
CA ASN A 13 7.13 18.86 -20.94
C ASN A 13 8.11 17.84 -21.55
N ILE A 14 8.49 16.78 -20.83
CA ILE A 14 9.30 15.70 -21.43
C ILE A 14 8.40 14.87 -22.35
N ALA A 15 8.46 15.14 -23.66
CA ALA A 15 7.83 14.30 -24.68
C ALA A 15 8.55 12.96 -24.78
N LEU A 16 7.96 11.90 -24.20
CA LEU A 16 8.45 10.53 -24.34
C LEU A 16 7.97 9.93 -25.66
N THR A 17 8.88 9.25 -26.37
CA THR A 17 8.50 8.36 -27.46
C THR A 17 7.91 7.05 -26.91
N GLU A 18 7.11 6.38 -27.72
CA GLU A 18 6.54 5.07 -27.36
C GLU A 18 7.64 4.05 -27.04
N SER A 19 8.77 4.10 -27.75
CA SER A 19 9.91 3.21 -27.50
C SER A 19 10.54 3.47 -26.13
N GLU A 20 10.70 4.73 -25.74
CA GLU A 20 11.23 5.11 -24.43
C GLU A 20 10.28 4.68 -23.29
N TRP A 21 8.97 4.82 -23.49
CA TRP A 21 7.96 4.34 -22.55
C TRP A 21 8.07 2.83 -22.31
N HIS A 22 8.14 2.04 -23.37
CA HIS A 22 8.28 0.57 -23.26
C HIS A 22 9.61 0.17 -22.62
N SER A 23 10.69 0.87 -22.94
CA SER A 23 12.01 0.67 -22.32
C SER A 23 11.98 0.97 -20.82
N MET A 24 11.36 2.09 -20.42
CA MET A 24 11.14 2.46 -19.02
C MET A 24 10.32 1.38 -18.29
N LYS A 25 9.18 0.96 -18.85
CA LYS A 25 8.33 -0.10 -18.28
C LYS A 25 9.12 -1.37 -18.00
N LYS A 26 9.91 -1.83 -18.99
CA LYS A 26 10.74 -3.02 -18.85
C LYS A 26 11.80 -2.85 -17.77
N ARG A 27 12.52 -1.72 -17.78
CA ARG A 27 13.57 -1.43 -16.80
C ARG A 27 13.02 -1.37 -15.36
N ILE A 28 11.93 -0.65 -15.13
CA ILE A 28 11.28 -0.57 -13.82
C ILE A 28 10.86 -1.96 -13.34
N GLY A 29 10.22 -2.76 -14.19
CA GLY A 29 9.82 -4.13 -13.87
C GLY A 29 11.01 -5.00 -13.45
N GLU A 30 12.07 -5.03 -14.26
CA GLU A 30 13.27 -5.82 -13.97
C GLU A 30 14.01 -5.39 -12.70
N LEU A 31 13.94 -4.10 -12.33
CA LEU A 31 14.52 -3.57 -11.10
C LEU A 31 13.73 -4.00 -9.88
N VAL A 32 12.40 -3.84 -9.92
CA VAL A 32 11.50 -4.23 -8.84
C VAL A 32 11.57 -5.73 -8.57
N GLU A 33 11.58 -6.57 -9.61
CA GLU A 33 11.68 -8.05 -9.48
C GLU A 33 12.98 -8.52 -8.81
N LYS A 34 14.03 -7.70 -8.82
CA LYS A 34 15.34 -8.03 -8.21
C LYS A 34 15.53 -7.44 -6.81
N ALA A 35 14.54 -6.72 -6.30
CA ALA A 35 14.59 -6.14 -4.96
C ALA A 35 14.59 -7.23 -3.89
N ASN A 36 15.43 -7.07 -2.88
CA ASN A 36 15.57 -7.96 -1.73
C ASN A 36 16.05 -7.16 -0.51
N PRO A 37 16.10 -7.75 0.70
CA PRO A 37 16.46 -7.04 1.92
C PRO A 37 17.84 -6.38 1.90
N PHE A 38 18.75 -6.82 1.02
CA PHE A 38 20.13 -6.33 0.96
C PHE A 38 20.37 -5.27 -0.13
N ASN A 39 19.41 -5.04 -1.03
CA ASN A 39 19.63 -4.15 -2.18
C ASN A 39 18.48 -3.17 -2.49
N PHE A 40 17.38 -3.18 -1.72
CA PHE A 40 16.21 -2.35 -2.02
C PHE A 40 16.55 -0.85 -2.15
N GLU A 41 17.48 -0.32 -1.35
CA GLU A 41 17.96 1.08 -1.44
C GLU A 41 18.67 1.36 -2.76
N SER A 42 19.56 0.46 -3.20
CA SER A 42 20.26 0.59 -4.47
C SER A 42 19.28 0.47 -5.65
N VAL A 43 18.30 -0.41 -5.56
CA VAL A 43 17.20 -0.51 -6.54
C VAL A 43 16.42 0.81 -6.59
N ALA A 44 16.05 1.37 -5.43
CA ALA A 44 15.38 2.67 -5.35
C ALA A 44 16.19 3.77 -6.00
N GLY A 45 17.48 3.90 -5.67
CA GLY A 45 18.37 4.91 -6.26
C GLY A 45 18.49 4.80 -7.79
N ARG A 46 18.50 3.57 -8.33
CA ARG A 46 18.50 3.36 -9.79
C ARG A 46 17.16 3.76 -10.43
N ILE A 47 16.04 3.47 -9.77
CA ILE A 47 14.72 3.89 -10.22
C ILE A 47 14.59 5.42 -10.16
N LEU A 48 15.09 6.08 -9.12
CA LEU A 48 15.05 7.53 -8.94
C LEU A 48 16.02 8.30 -9.85
N SER A 49 17.14 7.68 -10.24
CA SER A 49 18.05 8.25 -11.26
C SER A 49 17.41 8.39 -12.65
N ASP A 50 16.25 7.76 -12.83
CA ASP A 50 15.44 7.87 -14.03
C ASP A 50 14.55 9.12 -13.92
N ASN A 51 14.97 10.23 -14.54
CA ASN A 51 14.28 11.52 -14.49
C ASN A 51 12.82 11.49 -14.99
N ILE A 52 12.38 10.37 -15.57
CA ILE A 52 11.04 10.15 -16.10
C ILE A 52 10.14 9.33 -15.17
N LEU A 53 10.60 8.93 -13.97
CA LEU A 53 9.78 8.17 -13.03
C LEU A 53 8.48 8.89 -12.64
N PHE A 54 8.49 10.23 -12.60
CA PHE A 54 7.27 11.01 -12.39
C PHE A 54 6.19 10.68 -13.43
N ILE A 55 6.59 10.54 -14.70
CA ILE A 55 5.73 10.14 -15.81
C ILE A 55 5.41 8.64 -15.72
N GLY A 56 6.40 7.81 -15.41
CA GLY A 56 6.28 6.36 -15.22
C GLY A 56 5.68 5.90 -13.89
N ARG A 57 5.09 6.78 -13.08
CA ARG A 57 4.62 6.45 -11.72
C ARG A 57 3.56 5.35 -11.70
N GLY A 58 2.68 5.32 -12.71
CA GLY A 58 1.69 4.25 -12.89
C GLY A 58 2.37 2.90 -13.14
N LEU A 59 3.38 2.87 -14.03
CA LEU A 59 4.18 1.68 -14.32
C LEU A 59 4.91 1.15 -13.09
N PHE A 60 5.49 2.04 -12.28
CA PHE A 60 6.13 1.66 -11.02
C PHE A 60 5.13 1.03 -10.05
N CYS A 61 3.98 1.67 -9.83
CA CYS A 61 2.94 1.13 -8.96
C CYS A 61 2.45 -0.24 -9.44
N GLN A 62 2.26 -0.40 -10.76
CA GLN A 62 1.86 -1.67 -11.37
C GLN A 62 2.92 -2.75 -11.16
N ALA A 63 4.20 -2.44 -11.38
CA ALA A 63 5.31 -3.36 -11.18
C ALA A 63 5.37 -3.84 -9.73
N VAL A 64 5.36 -2.92 -8.76
CA VAL A 64 5.40 -3.26 -7.33
C VAL A 64 4.22 -4.13 -6.92
N ILE A 65 2.98 -3.74 -7.26
CA ILE A 65 1.78 -4.50 -6.88
C ILE A 65 1.79 -5.90 -7.50
N LYS A 66 2.22 -6.01 -8.76
CA LYS A 66 2.35 -7.31 -9.45
C LYS A 66 3.39 -8.19 -8.76
N THR A 67 4.61 -7.70 -8.59
CA THR A 67 5.72 -8.50 -8.03
C THR A 67 5.43 -8.91 -6.59
N GLN A 68 4.91 -8.01 -5.74
CA GLN A 68 4.43 -8.36 -4.39
C GLN A 68 3.36 -9.46 -4.43
N SER A 69 2.44 -9.40 -5.40
CA SER A 69 1.38 -10.42 -5.52
C SER A 69 1.93 -11.79 -5.89
N GLU A 70 3.03 -11.84 -6.63
CA GLU A 70 3.75 -13.04 -7.06
C GLU A 70 4.71 -13.58 -5.98
N SER A 71 5.20 -12.72 -5.08
CA SER A 71 6.14 -13.02 -3.98
C SER A 71 5.60 -12.63 -2.59
N PRO A 72 4.51 -13.27 -2.12
CA PRO A 72 3.80 -12.88 -0.88
C PRO A 72 4.60 -13.06 0.42
N GLU A 73 5.74 -13.75 0.38
CA GLU A 73 6.65 -13.99 1.51
C GLU A 73 7.50 -12.79 1.92
N SER A 74 7.61 -11.75 1.07
CA SER A 74 8.51 -10.60 1.30
C SER A 74 7.85 -9.21 1.09
N PRO A 75 6.64 -8.97 1.64
CA PRO A 75 5.94 -7.69 1.47
C PRO A 75 6.70 -6.51 2.11
N ASP A 76 7.54 -6.78 3.11
CA ASP A 76 8.37 -5.84 3.82
C ASP A 76 9.45 -5.22 2.93
N VAL A 77 10.06 -6.01 2.04
CA VAL A 77 11.05 -5.54 1.06
C VAL A 77 10.42 -4.52 0.11
N TYR A 78 9.25 -4.85 -0.44
CA TYR A 78 8.56 -3.97 -1.38
C TYR A 78 8.03 -2.71 -0.68
N ALA A 79 7.55 -2.81 0.56
CA ALA A 79 7.16 -1.64 1.34
C ALA A 79 8.36 -0.74 1.66
N ALA A 80 9.54 -1.31 1.94
CA ALA A 80 10.77 -0.57 2.15
C ALA A 80 11.24 0.15 0.87
N LEU A 81 11.22 -0.53 -0.28
CA LEU A 81 11.49 0.08 -1.58
C LEU A 81 10.56 1.28 -1.85
N VAL A 82 9.26 1.09 -1.59
CA VAL A 82 8.26 2.16 -1.72
C VAL A 82 8.54 3.30 -0.76
N ALA A 83 8.92 3.04 0.48
CA ALA A 83 9.22 4.08 1.47
C ALA A 83 10.35 4.99 0.99
N VAL A 84 11.44 4.44 0.44
CA VAL A 84 12.56 5.20 -0.12
C VAL A 84 12.14 6.04 -1.33
N ILE A 85 11.34 5.47 -2.24
CA ILE A 85 10.85 6.24 -3.40
C ILE A 85 9.87 7.33 -2.97
N ASN A 86 9.06 7.05 -1.95
CA ASN A 86 8.06 7.97 -1.41
C ASN A 86 8.67 9.18 -0.67
N SER A 87 9.84 9.05 -0.04
CA SER A 87 10.51 10.20 0.58
C SER A 87 10.99 11.22 -0.45
N GLU A 88 11.29 10.78 -1.67
CA GLU A 88 11.74 11.65 -2.77
C GLU A 88 10.59 12.08 -3.69
N LEU A 89 9.63 11.19 -3.96
CA LEU A 89 8.48 11.40 -4.86
C LEU A 89 7.17 10.96 -4.19
N PRO A 90 6.62 11.76 -3.26
CA PRO A 90 5.43 11.39 -2.48
C PRO A 90 4.19 11.02 -3.30
N GLN A 91 4.02 11.62 -4.48
CA GLN A 91 2.94 11.32 -5.43
C GLN A 91 2.94 9.85 -5.88
N VAL A 92 4.11 9.21 -5.95
CA VAL A 92 4.24 7.79 -6.28
C VAL A 92 3.74 6.93 -5.12
N GLY A 93 4.14 7.28 -3.89
CA GLY A 93 3.66 6.60 -2.69
C GLY A 93 2.15 6.73 -2.50
N HIS A 94 1.59 7.93 -2.70
CA HIS A 94 0.15 8.15 -2.62
C HIS A 94 -0.62 7.28 -3.64
N LEU A 95 -0.19 7.30 -4.91
CA LEU A 95 -0.80 6.50 -5.97
C LEU A 95 -0.75 5.00 -5.64
N LEU A 96 0.38 4.51 -5.15
CA LEU A 96 0.53 3.11 -4.76
C LEU A 96 -0.42 2.73 -3.62
N VAL A 97 -0.50 3.54 -2.56
CA VAL A 97 -1.40 3.27 -1.42
C VAL A 97 -2.85 3.21 -1.89
N LYS A 98 -3.27 4.15 -2.75
CA LYS A 98 -4.60 4.13 -3.37
C LYS A 98 -4.84 2.81 -4.11
N ARG A 99 -3.96 2.44 -5.04
CA ARG A 99 -4.11 1.22 -5.84
C ARG A 99 -4.11 -0.06 -5.00
N ALA A 100 -3.26 -0.14 -3.97
CA ALA A 100 -3.25 -1.28 -3.05
C ALA A 100 -4.56 -1.36 -2.22
N ALA A 101 -5.08 -0.22 -1.76
CA ALA A 101 -6.36 -0.15 -1.06
C ALA A 101 -7.54 -0.61 -1.95
N LEU A 102 -7.61 -0.14 -3.21
CA LEU A 102 -8.61 -0.62 -4.18
C LEU A 102 -8.48 -2.12 -4.45
N GLN A 103 -7.25 -2.64 -4.60
CA GLN A 103 -7.03 -4.05 -4.85
C GLN A 103 -7.55 -4.91 -3.69
N PHE A 104 -7.33 -4.48 -2.44
CA PHE A 104 -7.88 -5.14 -1.27
C PHE A 104 -9.41 -5.10 -1.26
N ASN A 105 -10.01 -3.93 -1.48
CA ASN A 105 -11.47 -3.78 -1.50
C ASN A 105 -12.11 -4.63 -2.62
N THR A 106 -11.49 -4.67 -3.79
CA THR A 106 -11.93 -5.50 -4.93
C THR A 106 -11.83 -6.99 -4.59
N ALA A 107 -10.74 -7.42 -3.95
CA ALA A 107 -10.57 -8.81 -3.51
C ALA A 107 -11.61 -9.22 -2.46
N HIS A 108 -11.88 -8.34 -1.49
CA HIS A 108 -12.92 -8.54 -0.48
C HIS A 108 -14.31 -8.69 -1.10
N ASN A 109 -14.69 -7.78 -2.00
CA ASN A 109 -15.99 -7.82 -2.69
C ASN A 109 -16.17 -9.06 -3.56
N ARG A 110 -15.08 -9.65 -4.08
CA ARG A 110 -15.08 -10.88 -4.87
C ARG A 110 -14.97 -12.15 -4.03
N GLY A 111 -14.71 -12.03 -2.72
CA GLY A 111 -14.38 -13.17 -1.87
C GLY A 111 -13.06 -13.87 -2.24
N ASP A 112 -12.12 -13.16 -2.89
CA ASP A 112 -10.81 -13.71 -3.25
C ASP A 112 -9.87 -13.67 -2.03
N LYS A 113 -9.97 -14.71 -1.20
CA LYS A 113 -9.15 -14.85 0.01
C LYS A 113 -7.65 -14.73 -0.28
N LYS A 114 -7.16 -15.35 -1.36
CA LYS A 114 -5.72 -15.37 -1.67
C LYS A 114 -5.24 -13.94 -1.92
N GLN A 115 -5.97 -13.18 -2.73
CA GLN A 115 -5.64 -11.79 -3.00
C GLN A 115 -5.80 -10.92 -1.75
N MET A 116 -6.83 -11.14 -0.92
CA MET A 116 -7.00 -10.43 0.35
C MET A 116 -5.81 -10.65 1.30
N LEU A 117 -5.33 -11.89 1.44
CA LEU A 117 -4.17 -12.21 2.28
C LEU A 117 -2.92 -11.47 1.77
N THR A 118 -2.63 -11.56 0.48
CA THR A 118 -1.43 -10.93 -0.09
C THR A 118 -1.50 -9.40 -0.04
N THR A 119 -2.63 -8.79 -0.43
CA THR A 119 -2.76 -7.33 -0.43
C THR A 119 -2.84 -6.77 0.99
N SER A 120 -3.53 -7.42 1.92
CA SER A 120 -3.55 -6.97 3.33
C SER A 120 -2.16 -7.05 3.96
N SER A 121 -1.41 -8.13 3.73
CA SER A 121 -0.02 -8.25 4.17
C SER A 121 0.83 -7.07 3.68
N PHE A 122 0.69 -6.68 2.40
CA PHE A 122 1.37 -5.51 1.86
C PHE A 122 0.95 -4.19 2.50
N LEU A 123 -0.37 -3.96 2.65
CA LEU A 123 -0.91 -2.78 3.32
C LEU A 123 -0.38 -2.65 4.76
N ALA A 124 -0.25 -3.77 5.48
CA ALA A 124 0.29 -3.77 6.84
C ALA A 124 1.73 -3.26 6.86
N GLN A 125 2.55 -3.68 5.89
CA GLN A 125 3.93 -3.22 5.77
C GLN A 125 4.03 -1.75 5.32
N LEU A 126 3.16 -1.28 4.42
CA LEU A 126 3.10 0.14 4.05
C LEU A 126 2.73 1.04 5.24
N VAL A 127 1.84 0.57 6.12
CA VAL A 127 1.49 1.25 7.38
C VAL A 127 2.67 1.23 8.36
N ASN A 128 3.34 0.07 8.53
CA ASN A 128 4.52 -0.05 9.38
C ASN A 128 5.69 0.82 8.94
N GLN A 129 5.88 1.01 7.63
CA GLN A 129 6.87 1.93 7.04
C GLN A 129 6.41 3.40 7.02
N ARG A 130 5.25 3.73 7.60
CA ARG A 130 4.67 5.09 7.61
C ARG A 130 4.41 5.70 6.23
N VAL A 131 4.31 4.87 5.18
CA VAL A 131 3.87 5.32 3.85
C VAL A 131 2.36 5.57 3.85
N ALA A 132 1.61 4.67 4.49
CA ALA A 132 0.16 4.79 4.65
C ALA A 132 -0.19 5.20 6.09
N HIS A 133 -1.14 6.12 6.24
CA HIS A 133 -1.68 6.51 7.54
C HIS A 133 -2.40 5.33 8.19
N GLU A 134 -2.33 5.20 9.52
CA GLU A 134 -2.90 4.09 10.28
C GLU A 134 -4.42 3.93 10.11
N ILE A 135 -5.09 4.97 9.64
CA ILE A 135 -6.53 4.94 9.38
C ILE A 135 -6.89 3.89 8.33
N LEU A 136 -6.02 3.67 7.33
CA LEU A 136 -6.22 2.64 6.33
C LEU A 136 -6.26 1.25 6.95
N ALA A 137 -5.37 0.98 7.93
CA ALA A 137 -5.38 -0.29 8.65
C ALA A 137 -6.62 -0.44 9.54
N LEU A 138 -7.10 0.64 10.16
CA LEU A 138 -8.33 0.62 10.94
C LEU A 138 -9.55 0.35 10.04
N ASP A 139 -9.62 0.96 8.86
CA ASP A 139 -10.68 0.73 7.89
C ASP A 139 -10.70 -0.72 7.38
N VAL A 140 -9.52 -1.28 7.06
CA VAL A 140 -9.38 -2.70 6.67
C VAL A 140 -9.92 -3.61 7.77
N LEU A 141 -9.52 -3.38 9.02
CA LEU A 141 -9.98 -4.22 10.14
C LEU A 141 -11.47 -4.06 10.43
N LEU A 142 -12.00 -2.84 10.33
CA LEU A 142 -13.42 -2.57 10.50
C LEU A 142 -14.25 -3.30 9.44
N LEU A 143 -13.86 -3.19 8.16
CA LEU A 143 -14.53 -3.87 7.04
C LEU A 143 -14.62 -5.38 7.26
N LEU A 144 -13.52 -5.99 7.71
CA LEU A 144 -13.44 -7.42 8.00
C LEU A 144 -14.25 -7.82 9.24
N SER A 145 -14.33 -6.97 10.26
CA SER A 145 -15.11 -7.24 11.48
C SER A 145 -16.62 -7.15 11.29
N VAL A 146 -17.09 -6.22 10.44
CA VAL A 146 -18.53 -6.01 10.17
C VAL A 146 -19.09 -7.14 9.29
N ASN A 147 -18.24 -7.78 8.48
CA ASN A 147 -18.62 -8.89 7.60
C ASN A 147 -17.90 -10.20 8.02
N PRO A 148 -18.25 -10.82 9.16
CA PRO A 148 -17.46 -11.92 9.71
C PRO A 148 -17.71 -13.24 8.97
N SER A 149 -16.85 -13.55 8.00
CA SER A 149 -16.69 -14.89 7.41
C SER A 149 -15.43 -15.57 7.95
N PRO A 150 -15.29 -16.90 7.85
CA PRO A 150 -14.05 -17.59 8.22
C PRO A 150 -12.81 -16.99 7.54
N ASP A 151 -12.94 -16.59 6.28
CA ASP A 151 -11.86 -15.99 5.51
C ASP A 151 -11.56 -14.56 5.95
N ASN A 152 -12.58 -13.73 6.21
CA ASN A 152 -12.38 -12.36 6.69
C ASN A 152 -11.74 -12.36 8.09
N VAL A 153 -12.12 -13.31 8.95
CA VAL A 153 -11.49 -13.49 10.26
C VAL A 153 -10.03 -13.89 10.12
N GLU A 154 -9.71 -14.82 9.21
CA GLU A 154 -8.33 -15.24 8.96
C GLU A 154 -7.46 -14.09 8.45
N VAL A 155 -7.96 -13.32 7.48
CA VAL A 155 -7.29 -12.13 6.94
C VAL A 155 -7.11 -11.07 8.03
N ALA A 156 -8.13 -10.77 8.82
CA ALA A 156 -8.06 -9.76 9.88
C ALA A 156 -7.03 -10.12 10.96
N VAL A 157 -6.99 -11.39 11.36
CA VAL A 157 -6.03 -11.89 12.36
C VAL A 157 -4.61 -11.79 11.82
N GLY A 158 -4.37 -12.19 10.57
CA GLY A 158 -3.06 -12.04 9.91
C GLY A 158 -2.64 -10.57 9.82
N PHE A 159 -3.51 -9.73 9.28
CA PHE A 159 -3.28 -8.29 9.08
C PHE A 159 -2.99 -7.56 10.41
N CYS A 160 -3.84 -7.76 11.41
CA CYS A 160 -3.67 -7.14 12.73
C CYS A 160 -2.42 -7.65 13.45
N THR A 161 -2.02 -8.90 13.25
CA THR A 161 -0.77 -9.42 13.84
C THR A 161 0.46 -8.71 13.24
N GLN A 162 0.40 -8.30 11.97
CA GLN A 162 1.52 -7.64 11.29
C GLN A 162 1.64 -6.14 11.60
N CYS A 163 0.53 -5.40 11.70
CA CYS A 163 0.54 -3.95 11.97
C CYS A 163 0.07 -3.57 13.38
N GLY A 164 -0.31 -4.55 14.21
CA GLY A 164 -0.93 -4.32 15.51
C GLY A 164 -0.02 -3.62 16.51
N SER A 165 1.29 -3.85 16.46
CA SER A 165 2.24 -3.11 17.32
C SER A 165 2.20 -1.61 17.00
N LEU A 166 2.23 -1.23 15.72
CA LEU A 166 2.13 0.17 15.32
C LEU A 166 0.79 0.76 15.75
N LEU A 167 -0.32 0.08 15.47
CA LEU A 167 -1.66 0.52 15.85
C LEU A 167 -1.82 0.71 17.35
N LEU A 168 -1.16 -0.14 18.15
CA LEU A 168 -1.15 -0.01 19.61
C LEU A 168 -0.41 1.26 20.07
N ASP A 169 0.64 1.65 19.35
CA ASP A 169 1.42 2.84 19.68
C ASP A 169 0.71 4.14 19.24
N VAL A 170 0.06 4.14 18.07
CA VAL A 170 -0.50 5.37 17.47
C VAL A 170 -2.00 5.54 17.67
N ALA A 171 -2.77 4.45 17.73
CA ALA A 171 -4.23 4.46 17.81
C ALA A 171 -4.80 3.39 18.77
N PRO A 172 -4.32 3.31 20.03
CA PRO A 172 -4.68 2.24 20.96
C PRO A 172 -6.18 2.15 21.24
N HIS A 173 -6.87 3.30 21.31
CA HIS A 173 -8.31 3.36 21.57
C HIS A 173 -9.12 2.77 20.42
N LYS A 174 -8.82 3.17 19.17
CA LYS A 174 -9.51 2.65 17.98
C LYS A 174 -9.24 1.16 17.77
N LEU A 175 -8.00 0.73 17.98
CA LEU A 175 -7.66 -0.70 17.92
C LEU A 175 -8.47 -1.50 18.97
N LYS A 176 -8.59 -0.99 20.20
CA LYS A 176 -9.37 -1.63 21.26
C LYS A 176 -10.85 -1.77 20.90
N GLU A 177 -11.45 -0.76 20.27
CA GLU A 177 -12.84 -0.80 19.80
C GLU A 177 -13.05 -1.92 18.78
N ILE A 178 -12.19 -2.00 17.76
CA ILE A 178 -12.23 -3.06 16.74
C ILE A 178 -12.08 -4.45 17.38
N LEU A 179 -11.15 -4.61 18.32
CA LEU A 179 -10.96 -5.89 19.03
C LEU A 179 -12.15 -6.25 19.92
N ALA A 180 -12.91 -5.27 20.41
CA ALA A 180 -14.15 -5.50 21.13
C ALA A 180 -15.23 -6.08 20.20
N GLU A 181 -15.28 -5.67 18.93
CA GLU A 181 -16.18 -6.27 17.93
C GLU A 181 -15.86 -7.74 17.69
N PHE A 182 -14.58 -8.09 17.48
CA PHE A 182 -14.16 -9.49 17.39
C PHE A 182 -14.50 -10.29 18.66
N SER A 183 -14.34 -9.68 19.84
CA SER A 183 -14.75 -10.29 21.12
C SER A 183 -16.27 -10.49 21.22
N SER A 184 -17.05 -9.58 20.65
CA SER A 184 -18.51 -9.68 20.55
C SER A 184 -18.93 -10.88 19.69
N LEU A 185 -18.28 -11.07 18.53
CA LEU A 185 -18.52 -12.21 17.64
C LEU A 185 -18.26 -13.56 18.32
N LEU A 186 -17.23 -13.65 19.17
CA LEU A 186 -16.98 -14.86 19.97
C LEU A 186 -18.13 -15.19 20.92
N ARG A 187 -18.73 -14.16 21.55
CA ARG A 187 -19.82 -14.34 22.53
C ARG A 187 -21.14 -14.73 21.87
N LYS A 188 -21.42 -14.25 20.65
CA LYS A 188 -22.62 -14.63 19.89
C LYS A 188 -22.68 -16.12 19.56
N GLY A 189 -21.52 -16.79 19.45
CA GLY A 189 -21.44 -18.24 19.27
C GLY A 189 -21.75 -18.74 17.85
N GLU A 190 -21.96 -17.83 16.90
CA GLU A 190 -22.34 -18.12 15.50
C GLU A 190 -21.14 -18.52 14.62
N LEU A 191 -19.91 -18.39 15.13
CA LEU A 191 -18.69 -18.68 14.39
C LEU A 191 -18.25 -20.15 14.51
N GLU A 192 -17.77 -20.69 13.38
CA GLU A 192 -17.15 -22.01 13.36
C GLU A 192 -15.91 -22.09 14.29
N LYS A 193 -15.52 -23.33 14.63
CA LYS A 193 -14.44 -23.59 15.60
C LYS A 193 -13.10 -22.93 15.22
N ARG A 194 -12.75 -22.93 13.93
CA ARG A 194 -11.50 -22.33 13.43
C ARG A 194 -11.50 -20.81 13.57
N ALA A 195 -12.57 -20.13 13.12
CA ALA A 195 -12.71 -18.69 13.27
C ALA A 195 -12.63 -18.26 14.76
N ARG A 196 -13.28 -18.99 15.66
CA ARG A 196 -13.18 -18.72 17.11
C ARG A 196 -11.75 -18.85 17.65
N PHE A 197 -11.04 -19.89 17.23
CA PHE A 197 -9.64 -20.08 17.61
C PHE A 197 -8.74 -18.94 17.12
N LEU A 198 -8.94 -18.49 15.87
CA LEU A 198 -8.17 -17.39 15.28
C LEU A 198 -8.40 -16.07 16.02
N ILE A 199 -9.66 -15.73 16.36
CA ILE A 199 -9.96 -14.54 17.15
C ILE A 199 -9.33 -14.64 18.55
N ALA A 200 -9.43 -15.80 19.21
CA ALA A 200 -8.80 -16.00 20.51
C ALA A 200 -7.27 -15.78 20.45
N ARG A 201 -6.62 -16.24 19.38
CA ARG A 201 -5.20 -16.02 19.11
C ARG A 201 -4.88 -14.53 18.92
N LEU A 202 -5.70 -13.79 18.17
CA LEU A 202 -5.55 -12.34 18.01
C LEU A 202 -5.65 -11.59 19.35
N LEU A 203 -6.65 -11.93 20.17
CA LEU A 203 -6.80 -11.32 21.50
C LEU A 203 -5.63 -11.64 22.44
N ALA A 204 -5.05 -12.85 22.31
CA ALA A 204 -3.83 -13.21 23.04
C ALA A 204 -2.63 -12.38 22.56
N ALA A 205 -2.44 -12.22 21.25
CA ALA A 205 -1.38 -11.37 20.68
C ALA A 205 -1.51 -9.92 21.16
N TYR A 206 -2.73 -9.36 21.18
CA TYR A 206 -2.99 -8.02 21.72
C TYR A 206 -2.64 -7.90 23.21
N LYS A 207 -2.98 -8.89 24.05
CA LYS A 207 -2.59 -8.92 25.47
C LYS A 207 -1.09 -8.94 25.67
N LEU A 208 -0.36 -9.61 24.78
CA LEU A 208 1.10 -9.62 24.72
C LEU A 208 1.67 -8.37 24.03
N LYS A 209 0.85 -7.37 23.70
CA LYS A 209 1.25 -6.14 22.98
C LYS A 209 1.99 -6.44 21.68
N PHE A 210 1.60 -7.49 20.98
CA PHE A 210 2.21 -7.95 19.73
C PHE A 210 3.74 -8.15 19.82
N ARG A 211 4.28 -8.49 20.99
CA ARG A 211 5.73 -8.67 21.18
C ARG A 211 6.37 -9.71 20.25
N ASP A 212 5.62 -10.72 19.84
CA ASP A 212 6.07 -11.78 18.94
C ASP A 212 5.91 -11.40 17.46
N SER A 213 5.30 -10.25 17.15
CA SER A 213 5.26 -9.73 15.79
C SER A 213 6.66 -9.31 15.35
N VAL A 214 7.00 -9.60 14.10
CA VAL A 214 8.31 -9.24 13.53
C VAL A 214 8.48 -7.74 13.64
N ARG A 215 9.56 -7.30 14.31
CA ARG A 215 9.92 -5.88 14.32
C ARG A 215 10.22 -5.47 12.89
N VAL A 216 9.38 -4.60 12.34
CA VAL A 216 9.62 -4.03 11.02
C VAL A 216 10.83 -3.11 11.11
N PHE A 217 11.82 -3.35 10.25
CA PHE A 217 12.95 -2.43 10.10
C PHE A 217 12.45 -1.16 9.40
N LYS A 218 12.91 0.02 9.84
CA LYS A 218 12.58 1.27 9.16
C LYS A 218 13.50 1.43 7.96
N ALA A 219 12.93 1.65 6.79
CA ALA A 219 13.70 1.88 5.56
C ALA A 219 14.17 3.34 5.42
N VAL A 220 13.47 4.27 6.09
CA VAL A 220 13.67 5.71 5.95
C VAL A 220 13.58 6.37 7.33
N ASP A 221 14.42 7.36 7.57
CA ASP A 221 14.43 8.16 8.82
C ASP A 221 13.13 8.95 8.99
N ASP A 222 12.72 9.15 10.25
CA ASP A 222 11.44 9.77 10.60
C ASP A 222 11.33 11.23 10.09
N GLU A 223 12.44 11.92 9.85
CA GLU A 223 12.48 13.31 9.38
C GLU A 223 12.08 13.49 7.91
N VAL A 224 12.21 12.43 7.09
CA VAL A 224 11.93 12.49 5.65
C VAL A 224 10.79 11.56 5.22
N GLN A 225 10.13 10.88 6.17
CA GLN A 225 8.94 10.09 5.91
C GLN A 225 7.77 10.98 5.48
N VAL A 226 7.03 10.52 4.46
CA VAL A 226 5.77 11.14 4.03
C VAL A 226 4.64 10.13 4.15
N THR A 227 3.62 10.45 4.95
CA THR A 227 2.49 9.56 5.22
C THR A 227 1.25 10.01 4.48
N HIS A 228 0.63 9.09 3.75
CA HIS A 228 -0.56 9.37 2.94
C HIS A 228 -1.84 8.93 3.62
N TYR A 229 -2.81 9.83 3.66
CA TYR A 229 -4.16 9.54 4.13
C TYR A 229 -4.99 8.95 2.98
N VAL A 230 -5.32 7.66 3.09
CA VAL A 230 -6.25 6.95 2.20
C VAL A 230 -7.24 6.19 3.07
N SER A 231 -8.53 6.30 2.77
CA SER A 231 -9.60 5.62 3.51
C SER A 231 -10.40 4.73 2.58
N LEU A 232 -10.72 3.51 3.04
CA LEU A 232 -11.61 2.60 2.29
C LEU A 232 -13.08 3.07 2.29
N LEU A 233 -13.40 4.07 3.11
CA LEU A 233 -14.74 4.64 3.23
C LEU A 233 -15.00 5.77 2.23
N GLN A 234 -13.99 6.14 1.43
CA GLN A 234 -14.05 7.19 0.43
C GLN A 234 -13.89 6.60 -0.97
N ASP A 235 -14.35 7.33 -1.98
CA ASP A 235 -14.07 6.98 -3.37
C ASP A 235 -12.57 7.15 -3.63
N ILE A 236 -11.94 6.09 -4.14
CA ILE A 236 -10.52 6.09 -4.45
C ILE A 236 -10.35 5.96 -5.96
N ASP A 237 -9.70 6.95 -6.57
CA ASP A 237 -9.30 6.88 -7.97
C ASP A 237 -7.93 6.20 -8.11
N SER A 238 -7.87 5.16 -8.94
CA SER A 238 -6.65 4.42 -9.24
C SER A 238 -5.78 5.07 -10.31
N GLU A 239 -6.25 6.12 -10.99
CA GLU A 239 -5.53 6.84 -12.05
C GLU A 239 -4.94 5.86 -13.10
N ASN A 240 -5.78 4.96 -13.63
CA ASN A 240 -5.34 3.90 -14.56
C ASN A 240 -4.81 4.46 -15.89
N SER A 241 -5.18 5.70 -16.25
CA SER A 241 -4.66 6.38 -17.44
C SER A 241 -3.13 6.52 -17.40
N LEU A 242 -2.51 6.51 -16.21
CA LEU A 242 -1.05 6.57 -16.03
C LEU A 242 -0.31 5.29 -16.39
N ASP A 243 -1.02 4.22 -16.71
CA ASP A 243 -0.41 2.94 -17.11
C ASP A 243 -0.27 2.84 -18.65
N ILE A 244 -0.86 3.80 -19.36
CA ILE A 244 -0.99 3.82 -20.81
C ILE A 244 -0.07 4.91 -21.36
N PHE A 245 0.59 4.61 -22.48
CA PHE A 245 1.33 5.61 -23.23
C PHE A 245 0.36 6.58 -23.90
N HIS A 246 0.54 7.87 -23.67
CA HIS A 246 -0.20 8.93 -24.36
C HIS A 246 0.72 9.60 -25.38
N THR A 247 0.18 9.89 -26.55
CA THR A 247 0.86 10.72 -27.55
C THR A 247 0.63 12.19 -27.24
N ASN A 248 1.53 13.07 -27.69
CA ASN A 248 1.39 14.52 -27.46
C ASN A 248 0.08 15.12 -28.00
N SER A 249 -0.66 14.44 -28.88
CA SER A 249 -2.00 14.89 -29.34
C SER A 249 -3.11 14.63 -28.33
N ASP A 250 -2.94 13.67 -27.42
CA ASP A 250 -4.00 13.27 -26.48
C ASP A 250 -4.17 14.30 -25.33
N ALA A 251 -3.13 15.10 -25.05
CA ALA A 251 -3.15 16.14 -24.02
C ALA A 251 -4.00 17.37 -24.40
N ASP A 252 -4.16 17.65 -25.69
CA ASP A 252 -4.95 18.80 -26.17
C ASP A 252 -6.47 18.52 -26.16
N ASP A 253 -6.88 17.25 -26.19
CA ASP A 253 -8.28 16.84 -26.25
C ASP A 253 -8.95 16.74 -24.86
N GLU A 254 -8.18 16.61 -23.78
CA GLU A 254 -8.72 16.60 -22.40
C GLU A 254 -9.12 18.01 -21.91
N VAL A 255 -8.54 19.07 -22.49
CA VAL A 255 -8.88 20.46 -22.15
C VAL A 255 -10.17 20.93 -22.85
N THR A 256 -10.53 20.33 -23.99
CA THR A 256 -11.68 20.75 -24.81
C THR A 256 -13.00 20.05 -24.46
N SER A 257 -12.98 19.08 -23.53
CA SER A 257 -14.14 18.25 -23.19
C SER A 257 -14.81 18.58 -21.84
N LYS A 258 -14.74 19.84 -21.36
CA LYS A 258 -15.74 20.32 -20.41
C LYS A 258 -17.01 20.75 -21.16
N PRO A 259 -18.17 20.10 -20.96
CA PRO A 259 -19.41 20.62 -21.51
C PRO A 259 -19.80 21.92 -20.80
N SER A 260 -19.95 22.98 -21.58
CA SER A 260 -20.64 24.20 -21.19
C SER A 260 -22.08 23.86 -20.80
N SER A 261 -22.35 23.72 -19.51
CA SER A 261 -23.72 23.68 -19.01
C SER A 261 -24.25 25.12 -18.94
N CYS A 262 -25.23 25.42 -19.79
CA CYS A 262 -26.29 26.38 -19.47
C CYS A 262 -27.13 25.88 -18.29
#